data_AF-A0A3B4G231-F1
#
_entry.id   AF-A0A3B4G231-F1
#
_cell.length_a   1.000
_cell.length_b   1.000
_cell.length_c   1.000
_cell.angle_alpha   90.00
_cell.angle_beta   90.00
_cell.angle_gamma   90.00
#
_symmetry.space_group_name_H-M   'P 1'
#
loop_
_entity.id
_entity.type
_entity.pdbx_description
1 polymer ?
#
loop_
_entity_poly.entity_id
_entity_poly.type
_entity_poly.pdbx_seq_one_letter_code
_entity_poly.pdbx_strand_id
1 'polypeptide(L)'
;SLYDTTLDLSSRKKHSLAFYPLVTCLLCVSQKQFFLNRWHIFLNNCLSNLKSRDPKMARVALESLYRLLWVYMIRIKCESNTATQGRLNTIVTTLFPKGSRSVVPRDMPLNIFVKIIQFIAQERLDYAMKEIIFDLLCVGKPAKAFSLNPERMNIGLRAFLVVADKLQQKDGEPPMPNTGCTLPSGNTLRVKKTYLSKTLTDEEAKVIGMSQYYFHVRKAIDNILRHLDKEVGRCMMMTNAQMLNKEPEDMITGERKPKIDLFRTCVAAIPRILPDGMSKPELIDLLSRLTIHMDDELRLIAQNSLQSLLLDFSDWRDDVLFGFANFLLREVQDTHQGLLDTSLKLLLQLLTQWKLTMAAPGKTSDTSKMHTTNSSLKTPSERGPHSTVLHAVEGLAVVLLCSCQLSTRRLAIAILKEIRSLFDDDKPMIEIMDQLSPGILDSFVNAAVSDTVSCLYLQFVAPLQSKPRDVSVYLLRVSFS
;
A
#
# COMPACT_ATOMS: atom_id res chain seq x y z
N SER A 1 19.94 -47.88 -6.82
CA SER A 1 18.48 -47.69 -6.67
C SER A 1 17.98 -46.75 -7.77
N LEU A 2 16.66 -46.65 -8.03
CA LEU A 2 16.12 -45.71 -9.04
C LEU A 2 16.59 -44.26 -8.81
N TYR A 3 16.77 -43.85 -7.55
CA TYR A 3 17.29 -42.54 -7.19
C TYR A 3 18.71 -42.31 -7.72
N ASP A 4 19.64 -43.24 -7.48
CA ASP A 4 21.05 -43.07 -7.86
C ASP A 4 21.19 -42.95 -9.39
N THR A 5 20.50 -43.82 -10.13
CA THR A 5 20.48 -43.77 -11.60
C THR A 5 19.90 -42.45 -12.12
N THR A 6 18.80 -41.97 -11.51
CA THR A 6 18.17 -40.71 -11.92
C THR A 6 19.06 -39.51 -11.60
N LEU A 7 19.73 -39.52 -10.43
CA LEU A 7 20.66 -38.48 -10.03
C LEU A 7 21.85 -38.40 -10.99
N ASP A 8 22.44 -39.54 -11.35
CA ASP A 8 23.56 -39.61 -12.30
C ASP A 8 23.13 -39.07 -13.68
N LEU A 9 21.95 -39.44 -14.15
CA LEU A 9 21.42 -38.92 -15.42
C LEU A 9 21.10 -37.42 -15.36
N SER A 10 20.70 -36.89 -14.20
CA SER A 10 20.42 -35.47 -14.02
C SER A 10 21.68 -34.59 -14.16
N SER A 11 22.87 -35.14 -13.85
CA SER A 11 24.14 -34.44 -14.03
C SER A 11 24.53 -34.27 -15.50
N ARG A 12 23.93 -35.05 -16.41
CA ARG A 12 24.21 -35.00 -17.84
C ARG A 12 23.39 -33.89 -18.50
N LYS A 13 24.07 -32.89 -19.07
CA LYS A 13 23.46 -31.70 -19.70
C LYS A 13 22.33 -32.00 -20.71
N LYS A 14 22.41 -33.11 -21.45
CA LYS A 14 21.40 -33.47 -22.47
C LYS A 14 20.03 -33.81 -21.86
N HIS A 15 19.99 -34.31 -20.62
CA HIS A 15 18.77 -34.83 -20.01
C HIS A 15 18.39 -34.12 -18.70
N SER A 16 19.17 -33.13 -18.28
CA SER A 16 19.01 -32.44 -16.99
C SER A 16 17.61 -31.83 -16.83
N LEU A 17 17.03 -31.24 -17.88
CA LEU A 17 15.68 -30.66 -17.82
C LEU A 17 14.58 -31.66 -17.45
N ALA A 18 14.70 -32.91 -17.92
CA ALA A 18 13.71 -33.96 -17.66
C ALA A 18 13.94 -34.66 -16.32
N PHE A 19 15.21 -34.87 -15.94
CA PHE A 19 15.54 -35.64 -14.74
C PHE A 19 15.51 -34.81 -13.45
N TYR A 20 15.70 -33.48 -13.49
CA TYR A 20 15.61 -32.64 -12.28
C TYR A 20 14.25 -32.75 -11.57
N PRO A 21 13.10 -32.60 -12.27
CA PRO A 21 11.79 -32.83 -11.66
C PRO A 21 11.61 -34.25 -11.12
N LEU A 22 12.17 -35.26 -11.80
CA LEU A 22 12.08 -36.65 -11.36
C LEU A 22 12.87 -36.91 -10.08
N VAL A 23 14.14 -36.45 -10.00
CA VAL A 23 14.94 -36.53 -8.76
C VAL A 23 14.23 -35.79 -7.62
N THR A 24 13.68 -34.61 -7.92
CA THR A 24 12.88 -33.83 -6.95
C THR A 24 11.70 -34.63 -6.43
N CYS A 25 10.92 -35.24 -7.33
CA CYS A 25 9.76 -36.05 -6.97
C CYS A 25 10.15 -37.23 -6.08
N LEU A 26 11.18 -38.00 -6.48
CA LEU A 26 11.69 -39.14 -5.72
C LEU A 26 12.11 -38.74 -4.30
N LEU A 27 12.81 -37.62 -4.14
CA LEU A 27 13.16 -37.09 -2.82
C LEU A 27 11.90 -36.64 -2.07
N CYS A 28 10.99 -35.93 -2.72
CA CYS A 28 9.81 -35.37 -2.07
C CYS A 28 8.86 -36.42 -1.50
N VAL A 29 8.76 -37.60 -2.12
CA VAL A 29 7.94 -38.72 -1.63
C VAL A 29 8.68 -39.66 -0.67
N SER A 30 10.02 -39.57 -0.61
CA SER A 30 10.84 -40.47 0.20
C SER A 30 10.59 -40.34 1.71
N GLN A 31 11.07 -41.34 2.46
CA GLN A 31 11.02 -41.36 3.93
C GLN A 31 12.05 -40.38 4.54
N LYS A 32 11.79 -39.93 5.77
CA LYS A 32 12.60 -38.90 6.47
C LYS A 32 14.11 -39.17 6.44
N GLN A 33 14.53 -40.38 6.82
CA GLN A 33 15.95 -40.74 6.89
C GLN A 33 16.61 -40.71 5.51
N PHE A 34 15.93 -41.28 4.50
CA PHE A 34 16.44 -41.28 3.14
C PHE A 34 16.59 -39.85 2.59
N PHE A 35 15.58 -39.00 2.81
CA PHE A 35 15.63 -37.60 2.40
C PHE A 35 16.82 -36.89 3.04
N LEU A 36 16.95 -36.90 4.37
CA LEU A 36 18.01 -36.19 5.09
C LEU A 36 19.42 -36.63 4.63
N ASN A 37 19.60 -37.91 4.34
CA ASN A 37 20.86 -38.49 3.89
C ASN A 37 21.23 -38.14 2.43
N ARG A 38 20.26 -37.77 1.58
CA ARG A 38 20.48 -37.65 0.12
C ARG A 38 20.16 -36.28 -0.46
N TRP A 39 19.22 -35.53 0.12
CA TRP A 39 18.71 -34.30 -0.48
C TRP A 39 19.78 -33.22 -0.65
N HIS A 40 20.74 -33.13 0.27
CA HIS A 40 21.81 -32.12 0.25
C HIS A 40 22.76 -32.29 -0.96
N ILE A 41 22.90 -33.52 -1.47
CA ILE A 41 23.67 -33.81 -2.68
C ILE A 41 23.00 -33.14 -3.89
N PHE A 42 21.70 -33.38 -4.04
CA PHE A 42 20.92 -32.80 -5.12
C PHE A 42 20.65 -31.28 -4.93
N LEU A 43 20.60 -30.81 -3.69
CA LEU A 43 20.54 -29.38 -3.37
C LEU A 43 21.72 -28.63 -3.99
N ASN A 44 22.96 -29.14 -3.82
CA ASN A 44 24.14 -28.52 -4.39
C ASN A 44 24.08 -28.45 -5.93
N ASN A 45 23.51 -29.48 -6.57
CA ASN A 45 23.26 -29.47 -8.02
C ASN A 45 22.24 -28.40 -8.41
N CYS A 46 21.15 -28.24 -7.64
CA CYS A 46 20.18 -27.17 -7.87
C CYS A 46 20.84 -25.79 -7.72
N LEU A 47 21.55 -25.55 -6.62
CA LEU A 47 22.19 -24.26 -6.32
C LEU A 47 23.23 -23.85 -7.36
N SER A 48 24.04 -24.79 -7.86
CA SER A 48 25.01 -24.51 -8.93
C SER A 48 24.33 -24.12 -10.25
N ASN A 49 23.19 -24.73 -10.57
CA ASN A 49 22.43 -24.45 -11.79
C ASN A 49 21.53 -23.21 -11.71
N LEU A 50 21.31 -22.62 -10.52
CA LEU A 50 20.63 -21.31 -10.41
C LEU A 50 21.40 -20.19 -11.12
N LYS A 51 22.73 -20.31 -11.23
CA LYS A 51 23.60 -19.37 -11.95
C LYS A 51 23.83 -19.76 -13.41
N SER A 52 23.11 -20.78 -13.92
CA SER A 52 23.23 -21.23 -15.31
C SER A 52 22.89 -20.10 -16.28
N ARG A 53 23.59 -20.08 -17.42
CA ARG A 53 23.27 -19.17 -18.54
C ARG A 53 21.97 -19.56 -19.25
N ASP A 54 21.51 -20.81 -19.11
CA ASP A 54 20.25 -21.27 -19.68
C ASP A 54 19.09 -20.95 -18.70
N PRO A 55 18.17 -20.02 -19.06
CA PRO A 55 17.06 -19.63 -18.20
C PRO A 55 16.11 -20.80 -17.89
N LYS A 56 15.98 -21.77 -18.80
CA LYS A 56 15.12 -22.94 -18.58
C LYS A 56 15.69 -23.83 -17.48
N MET A 57 17.00 -24.08 -17.53
CA MET A 57 17.69 -24.82 -16.48
C MET A 57 17.65 -24.10 -15.13
N ALA A 58 17.90 -22.79 -15.10
CA ALA A 58 17.83 -22.00 -13.87
C ALA A 58 16.42 -22.04 -13.25
N ARG A 59 15.37 -21.94 -14.07
CA ARG A 59 13.97 -22.10 -13.64
C ARG A 59 13.69 -23.48 -13.07
N VAL A 60 14.06 -24.55 -13.78
CA VAL A 60 13.86 -25.94 -13.31
C VAL A 60 14.61 -26.20 -12.00
N ALA A 61 15.84 -25.68 -11.88
CA ALA A 61 16.62 -25.79 -10.65
C ALA A 61 15.96 -25.04 -9.48
N LEU A 62 15.44 -23.83 -9.71
CA LEU A 62 14.73 -23.04 -8.70
C LEU A 62 13.42 -23.70 -8.26
N GLU A 63 12.65 -24.21 -9.21
CA GLU A 63 11.42 -24.97 -8.96
C GLU A 63 11.69 -26.27 -8.19
N SER A 64 12.82 -26.93 -8.44
CA SER A 64 13.28 -28.11 -7.70
C SER A 64 13.66 -27.74 -6.27
N LEU A 65 14.49 -26.70 -6.10
CA LEU A 65 14.86 -26.15 -4.79
C LEU A 65 13.63 -25.77 -3.96
N TYR A 66 12.67 -25.08 -4.57
CA TYR A 66 11.44 -24.63 -3.93
C TYR A 66 10.65 -25.79 -3.29
N ARG A 67 10.51 -26.93 -4.00
CA ARG A 67 9.83 -28.13 -3.48
C ARG A 67 10.65 -28.86 -2.43
N LEU A 68 11.94 -29.03 -2.66
CA LEU A 68 12.84 -29.68 -1.69
C LEU A 68 12.86 -28.93 -0.36
N LEU A 69 12.90 -27.61 -0.41
CA LEU A 69 12.89 -26.78 0.78
C LEU A 69 11.55 -26.87 1.52
N TRP A 70 10.42 -26.95 0.81
CA TRP A 70 9.13 -27.23 1.44
C TRP A 70 9.17 -28.56 2.21
N VAL A 71 9.67 -29.62 1.60
CA VAL A 71 9.77 -30.94 2.26
C VAL A 71 10.68 -30.87 3.48
N TYR A 72 11.81 -30.18 3.35
CA TYR A 72 12.79 -30.03 4.43
C TYR A 72 12.23 -29.25 5.63
N MET A 73 11.63 -28.09 5.38
CA MET A 73 11.12 -27.20 6.42
C MET A 73 9.78 -27.70 6.98
N ILE A 74 8.82 -28.03 6.13
CA ILE A 74 7.43 -28.27 6.53
C ILE A 74 7.21 -29.74 6.89
N ARG A 75 7.45 -30.66 5.94
CA ARG A 75 7.16 -32.09 6.13
C ARG A 75 8.11 -32.78 7.11
N ILE A 76 9.41 -32.51 7.01
CA ILE A 76 10.45 -33.20 7.79
C ILE A 76 10.77 -32.49 9.12
N LYS A 77 10.50 -31.18 9.18
CA LYS A 77 10.79 -30.28 10.32
C LYS A 77 12.27 -30.24 10.67
N CYS A 78 13.10 -30.13 9.63
CA CYS A 78 14.55 -29.96 9.73
C CYS A 78 15.29 -31.12 10.45
N GLU A 79 16.60 -30.95 10.61
CA GLU A 79 17.46 -31.83 11.43
C GLU A 79 17.99 -31.07 12.66
N SER A 80 19.25 -31.26 13.06
CA SER A 80 19.88 -30.44 14.10
C SER A 80 19.91 -28.95 13.74
N ASN A 81 19.92 -28.09 14.77
CA ASN A 81 19.92 -26.63 14.59
C ASN A 81 21.13 -26.14 13.79
N THR A 82 22.34 -26.61 14.13
CA THR A 82 23.59 -26.18 13.47
C THR A 82 23.61 -26.53 11.99
N ALA A 83 23.21 -27.77 11.65
CA ALA A 83 23.24 -28.22 10.27
C ALA A 83 22.13 -27.56 9.43
N THR A 84 20.96 -27.33 10.05
CA THR A 84 19.88 -26.54 9.44
C THR A 84 20.32 -25.11 9.12
N GLN A 85 20.95 -24.42 10.08
CA GLN A 85 21.47 -23.07 9.90
C GLN A 85 22.49 -23.02 8.75
N GLY A 86 23.43 -23.97 8.71
CA GLY A 86 24.43 -24.06 7.64
C GLY A 86 23.81 -24.24 6.25
N ARG A 87 22.83 -25.13 6.12
CA ARG A 87 22.13 -25.35 4.84
C ARG A 87 21.30 -24.14 4.41
N LEU A 88 20.57 -23.53 5.34
CA LEU A 88 19.80 -22.32 5.07
C LEU A 88 20.71 -21.17 4.63
N ASN A 89 21.87 -20.98 5.28
CA ASN A 89 22.86 -20.00 4.88
C ASN A 89 23.34 -20.21 3.44
N THR A 90 23.67 -21.44 3.05
CA THR A 90 24.07 -21.74 1.67
C THR A 90 22.95 -21.41 0.66
N ILE A 91 21.70 -21.75 0.97
CA ILE A 91 20.54 -21.44 0.12
C ILE A 91 20.34 -19.92 0.01
N VAL A 92 20.27 -19.22 1.15
CA VAL A 92 19.99 -17.77 1.23
C VAL A 92 21.09 -16.97 0.54
N THR A 93 22.36 -17.26 0.80
CA THR A 93 23.49 -16.56 0.14
C THR A 93 23.56 -16.82 -1.36
N THR A 94 23.01 -17.94 -1.84
CA THR A 94 22.91 -18.23 -3.27
C THR A 94 21.76 -17.45 -3.92
N LEU A 95 20.57 -17.44 -3.31
CA LEU A 95 19.38 -16.74 -3.83
C LEU A 95 19.49 -15.21 -3.68
N PHE A 96 20.08 -14.75 -2.58
CA PHE A 96 20.21 -13.34 -2.19
C PHE A 96 21.67 -12.98 -1.86
N PRO A 97 22.60 -12.99 -2.84
CA PRO A 97 24.01 -12.72 -2.56
C PRO A 97 24.21 -11.35 -1.88
N LYS A 98 24.97 -11.32 -0.78
CA LYS A 98 25.28 -10.07 -0.06
C LYS A 98 26.06 -9.13 -1.00
N GLY A 99 25.66 -7.87 -1.07
CA GLY A 99 26.25 -6.87 -1.97
C GLY A 99 25.70 -6.84 -3.40
N SER A 100 24.91 -7.85 -3.83
CA SER A 100 24.22 -7.82 -5.12
C SER A 100 23.00 -6.90 -5.10
N ARG A 101 22.71 -6.22 -6.22
CA ARG A 101 21.47 -5.44 -6.38
C ARG A 101 20.27 -6.30 -6.79
N SER A 102 20.51 -7.48 -7.37
CA SER A 102 19.48 -8.39 -7.88
C SER A 102 19.48 -9.74 -7.16
N VAL A 103 18.37 -10.46 -7.32
CA VAL A 103 18.22 -11.86 -6.88
C VAL A 103 18.73 -12.84 -7.92
N VAL A 104 18.93 -14.10 -7.51
CA VAL A 104 19.39 -15.18 -8.38
C VAL A 104 18.41 -16.34 -8.34
N PRO A 105 17.91 -16.83 -9.49
CA PRO A 105 18.13 -16.33 -10.86
C PRO A 105 17.39 -15.01 -11.13
N ARG A 106 17.88 -14.24 -12.10
CA ARG A 106 17.18 -13.05 -12.62
C ARG A 106 15.93 -13.46 -13.41
N ASP A 107 14.99 -12.52 -13.55
CA ASP A 107 13.78 -12.65 -14.38
C ASP A 107 12.84 -13.78 -13.93
N MET A 108 12.98 -14.25 -12.69
CA MET A 108 12.07 -15.23 -12.08
C MET A 108 10.93 -14.52 -11.34
N PRO A 109 9.71 -15.09 -11.31
CA PRO A 109 8.59 -14.50 -10.58
C PRO A 109 8.94 -14.31 -9.10
N LEU A 110 8.84 -13.06 -8.59
CA LEU A 110 9.22 -12.72 -7.21
C LEU A 110 8.50 -13.58 -6.14
N ASN A 111 7.29 -14.06 -6.47
CA ASN A 111 6.47 -14.87 -5.58
C ASN A 111 7.16 -16.16 -5.10
N ILE A 112 8.03 -16.77 -5.91
CA ILE A 112 8.73 -18.00 -5.51
C ILE A 112 9.70 -17.73 -4.36
N PHE A 113 10.39 -16.58 -4.40
CA PHE A 113 11.30 -16.15 -3.33
C PHE A 113 10.53 -15.82 -2.06
N VAL A 114 9.38 -15.14 -2.18
CA VAL A 114 8.49 -14.86 -1.05
C VAL A 114 8.03 -16.15 -0.37
N LYS A 115 7.64 -17.17 -1.15
CA LYS A 115 7.21 -18.48 -0.61
C LYS A 115 8.36 -19.27 0.02
N ILE A 116 9.56 -19.19 -0.55
CA ILE A 116 10.77 -19.76 0.07
C ILE A 116 10.99 -19.16 1.47
N ILE A 117 10.90 -17.84 1.62
CA ILE A 117 11.04 -17.17 2.92
C ILE A 117 9.91 -17.58 3.86
N GLN A 118 8.67 -17.69 3.36
CA GLN A 118 7.53 -18.17 4.14
C GLN A 118 7.77 -19.59 4.70
N PHE A 119 8.35 -20.49 3.91
CA PHE A 119 8.67 -21.85 4.38
C PHE A 119 9.76 -21.85 5.45
N ILE A 120 10.78 -21.00 5.29
CA ILE A 120 11.83 -20.87 6.29
C ILE A 120 11.27 -20.30 7.59
N ALA A 121 10.43 -19.26 7.50
CA ALA A 121 9.82 -18.59 8.65
C ALA A 121 8.90 -19.51 9.47
N GLN A 122 8.33 -20.57 8.86
CA GLN A 122 7.49 -21.54 9.55
C GLN A 122 8.21 -22.20 10.74
N GLU A 123 9.44 -22.67 10.52
CA GLU A 123 10.21 -23.39 11.53
C GLU A 123 11.34 -22.55 12.13
N ARG A 124 11.77 -21.48 11.44
CA ARG A 124 12.92 -20.64 11.81
C ARG A 124 12.59 -19.16 11.60
N LEU A 125 11.61 -18.67 12.35
CA LEU A 125 11.14 -17.28 12.26
C LEU A 125 12.25 -16.25 12.50
N ASP A 126 13.02 -16.38 13.58
CA ASP A 126 14.08 -15.42 13.93
C ASP A 126 15.15 -15.32 12.83
N TYR A 127 15.55 -16.47 12.28
CA TYR A 127 16.45 -16.54 11.13
C TYR A 127 15.86 -15.86 9.89
N ALA A 128 14.61 -16.17 9.53
CA ALA A 128 13.96 -15.57 8.37
C ALA A 128 13.84 -14.04 8.49
N MET A 129 13.54 -13.53 9.69
CA MET A 129 13.43 -12.11 9.96
C MET A 129 14.80 -11.40 9.92
N LYS A 130 15.76 -11.86 10.72
CA LYS A 130 17.05 -11.17 10.91
C LYS A 130 18.04 -11.40 9.77
N GLU A 131 18.14 -12.62 9.24
CA GLU A 131 19.13 -12.94 8.22
C GLU A 131 18.64 -12.69 6.79
N ILE A 132 17.32 -12.73 6.56
CA ILE A 132 16.74 -12.57 5.23
C ILE A 132 15.99 -11.25 5.09
N ILE A 133 14.87 -11.07 5.79
CA ILE A 133 13.98 -9.90 5.58
C ILE A 133 14.72 -8.59 5.91
N PHE A 134 15.47 -8.55 7.01
CA PHE A 134 16.26 -7.36 7.38
C PHE A 134 17.34 -7.02 6.35
N ASP A 135 18.04 -8.02 5.79
CA ASP A 135 19.02 -7.75 4.73
C ASP A 135 18.34 -7.23 3.46
N LEU A 136 17.24 -7.86 3.04
CA LEU A 136 16.46 -7.47 1.87
C LEU A 136 15.89 -6.05 1.97
N LEU A 137 15.44 -5.65 3.17
CA LEU A 137 14.92 -4.32 3.46
C LEU A 137 16.01 -3.31 3.87
N CYS A 138 17.27 -3.73 3.94
CA CYS A 138 18.40 -2.90 4.39
C CYS A 138 18.23 -2.31 5.81
N VAL A 139 17.61 -3.06 6.71
CA VAL A 139 17.44 -2.70 8.13
C VAL A 139 18.81 -2.56 8.80
N GLY A 140 18.98 -1.52 9.61
CA GLY A 140 20.19 -1.30 10.41
C GLY A 140 21.42 -0.83 9.62
N LYS A 141 21.33 -0.65 8.30
CA LYS A 141 22.42 -0.09 7.49
C LYS A 141 22.50 1.43 7.71
N PRO A 142 23.70 2.02 7.85
CA PRO A 142 23.85 3.47 7.97
C PRO A 142 23.40 4.16 6.67
N ALA A 143 22.94 5.40 6.76
CA ALA A 143 22.39 6.14 5.62
C ALA A 143 23.32 6.18 4.40
N LYS A 144 24.64 6.26 4.61
CA LYS A 144 25.66 6.26 3.53
C LYS A 144 25.77 4.91 2.79
N ALA A 145 25.33 3.82 3.41
CA ALA A 145 25.34 2.47 2.83
C ALA A 145 23.95 2.03 2.33
N PHE A 146 22.93 2.89 2.46
CA PHE A 146 21.61 2.60 1.93
C PHE A 146 21.65 2.64 0.40
N SER A 147 21.19 1.56 -0.23
CA SER A 147 21.05 1.45 -1.67
C SER A 147 19.66 0.91 -1.95
N LEU A 148 18.89 1.63 -2.75
CA LEU A 148 17.57 1.18 -3.17
C LEU A 148 17.72 -0.02 -4.11
N ASN A 149 17.27 -1.19 -3.66
CA ASN A 149 17.33 -2.44 -4.42
C ASN A 149 15.89 -2.96 -4.62
N PRO A 150 15.19 -2.51 -5.67
CA PRO A 150 13.74 -2.64 -5.72
C PRO A 150 13.24 -4.08 -5.66
N GLU A 151 13.85 -5.00 -6.41
CA GLU A 151 13.48 -6.42 -6.41
C GLU A 151 13.64 -7.07 -5.03
N ARG A 152 14.79 -6.85 -4.38
CA ARG A 152 15.11 -7.41 -3.05
C ARG A 152 14.15 -6.89 -2.00
N MET A 153 13.94 -5.57 -1.98
CA MET A 153 13.04 -4.92 -1.04
C MET A 153 11.59 -5.36 -1.24
N ASN A 154 11.16 -5.56 -2.50
CA ASN A 154 9.82 -6.02 -2.84
C ASN A 154 9.58 -7.45 -2.31
N ILE A 155 10.55 -8.35 -2.50
CA ILE A 155 10.51 -9.70 -1.91
C ILE A 155 10.46 -9.62 -0.38
N GLY A 156 11.34 -8.81 0.24
CA GLY A 156 11.42 -8.68 1.70
C GLY A 156 10.11 -8.19 2.33
N LEU A 157 9.51 -7.14 1.76
CA LEU A 157 8.26 -6.57 2.26
C LEU A 157 7.08 -7.55 2.09
N ARG A 158 6.95 -8.18 0.91
CA ARG A 158 5.91 -9.19 0.68
C ARG A 158 6.06 -10.39 1.59
N ALA A 159 7.30 -10.85 1.82
CA ALA A 159 7.57 -11.94 2.74
C ALA A 159 7.17 -11.58 4.17
N PHE A 160 7.50 -10.38 4.65
CA PHE A 160 7.06 -9.91 5.95
C PHE A 160 5.53 -9.93 6.09
N LEU A 161 4.81 -9.34 5.13
CA LEU A 161 3.35 -9.27 5.14
C LEU A 161 2.71 -10.67 5.18
N VAL A 162 3.18 -11.59 4.34
CA VAL A 162 2.66 -12.96 4.26
C VAL A 162 2.96 -13.76 5.54
N VAL A 163 4.13 -13.56 6.16
CA VAL A 163 4.47 -14.23 7.41
C VAL A 163 3.63 -13.67 8.57
N ALA A 164 3.50 -12.34 8.67
CA ALA A 164 2.68 -11.71 9.70
C ALA A 164 1.21 -12.12 9.60
N ASP A 165 0.65 -12.14 8.40
CA ASP A 165 -0.72 -12.60 8.14
C ASP A 165 -0.93 -14.06 8.58
N LYS A 166 -0.02 -14.95 8.19
CA LYS A 166 -0.09 -16.36 8.58
C LYS A 166 -0.13 -16.55 10.10
N LEU A 167 0.70 -15.80 10.84
CA LEU A 167 0.72 -15.87 12.30
C LEU A 167 -0.56 -15.35 12.94
N GLN A 168 -1.23 -14.38 12.31
CA GLN A 168 -2.53 -13.88 12.78
C GLN A 168 -3.67 -14.85 12.51
N GLN A 169 -3.75 -15.40 11.30
CA GLN A 169 -4.82 -16.32 10.92
C GLN A 169 -4.71 -17.67 11.65
N LYS A 170 -3.51 -18.00 12.15
CA LYS A 170 -3.18 -19.33 12.72
C LYS A 170 -3.51 -20.46 11.73
N ASP A 171 -3.36 -20.17 10.45
CA ASP A 171 -3.56 -21.12 9.37
C ASP A 171 -2.61 -22.31 9.48
N GLY A 172 -3.05 -23.44 8.91
CA GLY A 172 -2.27 -24.67 8.86
C GLY A 172 -0.93 -24.55 8.12
N GLU A 173 -0.22 -25.67 8.07
CA GLU A 173 1.03 -25.78 7.31
C GLU A 173 0.80 -25.42 5.83
N PRO A 174 1.71 -24.67 5.18
CA PRO A 174 1.49 -24.22 3.82
C PRO A 174 1.45 -25.45 2.88
N PRO A 175 0.60 -25.49 1.85
CA PRO A 175 0.49 -26.66 0.99
C PRO A 175 1.77 -26.88 0.16
N MET A 176 2.01 -28.14 -0.23
CA MET A 176 3.10 -28.52 -1.12
C MET A 176 2.99 -27.79 -2.47
N PRO A 177 4.10 -27.33 -3.08
CA PRO A 177 4.03 -26.66 -4.37
C PRO A 177 3.63 -27.55 -5.56
N ASN A 178 2.57 -27.16 -6.27
CA ASN A 178 2.08 -27.85 -7.47
C ASN A 178 2.81 -27.41 -8.76
N THR A 179 2.92 -28.32 -9.73
CA THR A 179 3.50 -28.07 -11.06
C THR A 179 2.38 -27.70 -12.05
N GLY A 180 2.52 -26.61 -12.81
CA GLY A 180 1.78 -26.46 -14.07
C GLY A 180 0.41 -25.77 -14.05
N CYS A 181 0.14 -24.88 -13.10
CA CYS A 181 -0.81 -23.78 -13.28
C CYS A 181 -0.26 -22.63 -12.47
N THR A 182 -0.38 -21.41 -13.02
CA THR A 182 -0.24 -20.13 -12.31
C THR A 182 0.07 -20.34 -10.83
N LEU A 183 1.36 -20.32 -10.47
CA LEU A 183 1.78 -20.07 -9.08
C LEU A 183 0.84 -18.98 -8.62
N PRO A 184 0.04 -19.17 -7.54
CA PRO A 184 -1.00 -18.22 -7.22
C PRO A 184 -0.32 -16.87 -7.27
N SER A 185 -0.71 -16.08 -8.26
CA SER A 185 -0.42 -14.66 -8.25
C SER A 185 -0.88 -14.20 -6.87
N GLY A 186 -0.33 -13.13 -6.33
CA GLY A 186 -0.72 -12.59 -5.01
C GLY A 186 -2.24 -12.41 -4.81
N ASN A 187 -3.06 -12.66 -5.84
CA ASN A 187 -4.46 -13.05 -5.82
C ASN A 187 -4.91 -14.23 -4.92
N THR A 188 -4.11 -14.90 -4.08
CA THR A 188 -4.73 -15.58 -2.90
C THR A 188 -5.21 -14.59 -1.83
N LEU A 189 -5.14 -13.28 -2.11
CA LEU A 189 -6.05 -12.26 -1.59
C LEU A 189 -7.41 -12.22 -2.32
N ARG A 190 -7.85 -13.28 -3.01
CA ARG A 190 -9.16 -13.35 -3.67
C ARG A 190 -9.84 -14.70 -3.45
N VAL A 191 -10.36 -14.88 -2.24
CA VAL A 191 -11.81 -15.13 -2.09
C VAL A 191 -12.53 -13.90 -1.48
N LYS A 192 -11.80 -12.87 -1.04
CA LYS A 192 -12.33 -11.50 -0.87
C LYS A 192 -11.26 -10.50 -1.31
N LYS A 193 -11.56 -9.71 -2.36
CA LYS A 193 -10.78 -8.54 -2.80
C LYS A 193 -10.65 -7.52 -1.65
N THR A 194 -9.78 -7.79 -0.71
CA THR A 194 -9.42 -6.86 0.35
C THR A 194 -8.01 -7.26 0.76
N TYR A 195 -7.02 -6.44 0.43
CA TYR A 195 -5.81 -6.40 1.25
C TYR A 195 -6.28 -6.41 2.71
N LEU A 196 -5.65 -7.20 3.59
CA LEU A 196 -6.05 -7.28 5.00
C LEU A 196 -6.24 -5.86 5.53
N SER A 197 -7.49 -5.47 5.73
CA SER A 197 -7.87 -4.09 6.05
C SER A 197 -7.50 -3.74 7.50
N LYS A 198 -7.18 -4.75 8.30
CA LYS A 198 -6.80 -4.53 9.70
C LYS A 198 -5.31 -4.27 9.84
N THR A 199 -4.97 -3.07 10.27
CA THR A 199 -3.63 -2.61 10.59
C THR A 199 -2.92 -3.50 11.60
N LEU A 200 -1.62 -3.76 11.40
CA LEU A 200 -0.80 -4.45 12.39
C LEU A 200 -0.42 -3.44 13.45
N THR A 201 -1.18 -3.37 14.54
CA THR A 201 -0.79 -2.49 15.66
C THR A 201 0.40 -3.09 16.40
N ASP A 202 1.12 -2.28 17.17
CA ASP A 202 2.23 -2.77 18.01
C ASP A 202 1.77 -3.87 18.99
N GLU A 203 0.54 -3.76 19.49
CA GLU A 203 -0.06 -4.79 20.34
C GLU A 203 -0.38 -6.08 19.56
N GLU A 204 -0.95 -5.98 18.35
CA GLU A 204 -1.15 -7.16 17.51
C GLU A 204 0.19 -7.83 17.13
N ALA A 205 1.22 -7.02 16.85
CA ALA A 205 2.57 -7.51 16.59
C ALA A 205 3.16 -8.23 17.82
N LYS A 206 2.86 -7.77 19.03
CA LYS A 206 3.24 -8.42 20.28
C LYS A 206 2.53 -9.77 20.47
N VAL A 207 1.23 -9.82 20.20
CA VAL A 207 0.42 -11.06 20.31
C VAL A 207 0.94 -12.16 19.38
N ILE A 208 1.38 -11.82 18.17
CA ILE A 208 1.93 -12.79 17.21
C ILE A 208 3.44 -13.03 17.35
N GLY A 209 4.10 -12.45 18.36
CA GLY A 209 5.54 -12.61 18.58
C GLY A 209 6.45 -11.88 17.56
N MET A 210 5.94 -10.87 16.88
CA MET A 210 6.63 -10.08 15.86
C MET A 210 7.13 -8.70 16.33
N SER A 211 6.76 -8.28 17.54
CA SER A 211 7.05 -6.92 18.06
C SER A 211 8.53 -6.51 17.90
N GLN A 212 9.47 -7.41 18.20
CA GLN A 212 10.91 -7.13 18.08
C GLN A 212 11.41 -6.84 16.66
N TYR A 213 10.65 -7.25 15.63
CA TYR A 213 10.99 -6.99 14.24
C TYR A 213 10.16 -5.85 13.63
N TYR A 214 8.94 -5.70 14.11
CA TYR A 214 7.94 -4.83 13.51
C TYR A 214 8.41 -3.37 13.43
N PHE A 215 8.94 -2.84 14.54
CA PHE A 215 9.50 -1.50 14.61
C PHE A 215 10.57 -1.24 13.52
N HIS A 216 11.49 -2.19 13.33
CA HIS A 216 12.53 -2.07 12.32
C HIS A 216 11.98 -2.09 10.89
N VAL A 217 10.95 -2.88 10.63
CA VAL A 217 10.28 -2.92 9.32
C VAL A 217 9.55 -1.61 9.04
N ARG A 218 8.83 -1.04 10.02
CA ARG A 218 8.18 0.28 9.88
C ARG A 218 9.17 1.38 9.50
N LYS A 219 10.34 1.40 10.15
CA LYS A 219 11.44 2.32 9.83
C LYS A 219 12.06 2.08 8.44
N ALA A 220 12.17 0.81 8.01
CA ALA A 220 12.67 0.50 6.67
C ALA A 220 11.69 0.96 5.58
N ILE A 221 10.39 0.73 5.76
CA ILE A 221 9.34 1.16 4.82
C ILE A 221 9.33 2.69 4.69
N ASP A 222 9.45 3.42 5.81
CA ASP A 222 9.59 4.89 5.79
C ASP A 222 10.74 5.33 4.87
N ASN A 223 11.94 4.79 5.10
CA ASN A 223 13.11 5.12 4.29
C ASN A 223 12.90 4.78 2.81
N ILE A 224 12.33 3.60 2.52
CA ILE A 224 12.04 3.16 1.15
C ILE A 224 11.06 4.13 0.46
N LEU A 225 9.95 4.47 1.11
CA LEU A 225 8.96 5.40 0.58
C LEU A 225 9.56 6.78 0.28
N ARG A 226 10.39 7.32 1.18
CA ARG A 226 11.06 8.61 0.96
C ARG A 226 11.98 8.61 -0.27
N HIS A 227 12.72 7.53 -0.49
CA HIS A 227 13.60 7.39 -1.66
C HIS A 227 12.80 7.20 -2.95
N LEU A 228 11.74 6.40 -2.92
CA LEU A 228 10.86 6.18 -4.07
C LEU A 228 10.11 7.46 -4.46
N ASP A 229 9.62 8.23 -3.50
CA ASP A 229 8.96 9.51 -3.76
C ASP A 229 9.90 10.49 -4.46
N LYS A 230 11.16 10.53 -4.02
CA LYS A 230 12.20 11.39 -4.62
C LYS A 230 12.56 10.97 -6.05
N GLU A 231 12.70 9.67 -6.30
CA GLU A 231 13.22 9.18 -7.59
C GLU A 231 12.16 8.98 -8.66
N VAL A 232 10.96 8.53 -8.28
CA VAL A 232 9.87 8.15 -9.20
C VAL A 232 8.50 8.64 -8.75
N GLY A 233 8.35 9.35 -7.63
CA GLY A 233 7.07 9.90 -7.18
C GLY A 233 6.80 11.30 -7.74
N ARG A 234 7.38 12.33 -7.11
CA ARG A 234 7.15 13.75 -7.43
C ARG A 234 7.42 14.08 -8.90
N CYS A 235 8.52 13.56 -9.43
CA CYS A 235 8.93 13.86 -10.80
C CYS A 235 8.00 13.25 -11.87
N MET A 236 7.17 12.28 -11.50
CA MET A 236 6.28 11.54 -12.41
C MET A 236 4.79 11.83 -12.12
N MET A 237 4.49 12.95 -11.46
CA MET A 237 3.13 13.48 -11.35
C MET A 237 2.66 14.02 -12.71
N MET A 238 1.40 13.80 -13.06
CA MET A 238 0.83 14.24 -14.35
C MET A 238 0.70 15.77 -14.47
N THR A 239 0.77 16.49 -13.35
CA THR A 239 0.82 17.96 -13.29
C THR A 239 2.22 18.52 -13.55
N ASN A 240 3.26 17.67 -13.59
CA ASN A 240 4.61 18.11 -13.88
C ASN A 240 4.76 18.43 -15.37
N ALA A 241 5.20 19.65 -15.68
CA ALA A 241 5.37 20.12 -17.04
C ALA A 241 6.28 19.22 -17.91
N GLN A 242 7.27 18.56 -17.30
CA GLN A 242 8.18 17.65 -18.02
C GLN A 242 7.53 16.33 -18.46
N MET A 243 6.36 16.00 -17.89
CA MET A 243 5.58 14.81 -18.19
C MET A 243 4.44 15.08 -19.16
N LEU A 244 4.10 16.36 -19.40
CA LEU A 244 3.11 16.76 -20.40
C LEU A 244 3.54 16.20 -21.77
N ASN A 245 2.62 15.50 -22.44
CA ASN A 245 2.79 14.87 -23.77
C ASN A 245 3.72 13.64 -23.82
N LYS A 246 4.06 13.03 -22.68
CA LYS A 246 4.77 11.75 -22.66
C LYS A 246 3.81 10.61 -22.35
N GLU A 247 3.95 9.50 -23.05
CA GLU A 247 3.18 8.31 -22.75
C GLU A 247 3.75 7.58 -21.51
N PRO A 248 2.89 7.03 -20.63
CA PRO A 248 3.33 6.26 -19.46
C PRO A 248 4.28 5.11 -19.82
N GLU A 249 4.03 4.46 -20.96
CA GLU A 249 4.81 3.32 -21.45
C GLU A 249 6.27 3.67 -21.73
N ASP A 250 6.55 4.89 -22.18
CA ASP A 250 7.91 5.37 -22.44
C ASP A 250 8.63 5.75 -21.14
N MET A 251 7.88 6.29 -20.17
CA MET A 251 8.43 6.77 -18.91
C MET A 251 8.65 5.68 -17.86
N ILE A 252 7.92 4.57 -17.97
CA ILE A 252 7.96 3.43 -17.04
C ILE A 252 8.84 2.31 -17.64
N THR A 253 10.06 2.67 -18.03
CA THR A 253 11.02 1.74 -18.66
C THR A 253 12.32 1.62 -17.85
N GLY A 254 13.11 0.61 -18.19
CA GLY A 254 14.46 0.40 -17.63
C GLY A 254 14.48 0.37 -16.10
N GLU A 255 15.29 1.25 -15.51
CA GLU A 255 15.52 1.29 -14.06
C GLU A 255 14.35 1.86 -13.24
N ARG A 256 13.36 2.50 -13.88
CA ARG A 256 12.19 3.07 -13.18
C ARG A 256 11.13 2.03 -12.88
N LYS A 257 10.92 1.07 -13.78
CA LYS A 257 9.87 0.06 -13.66
C LYS A 257 9.98 -0.75 -12.35
N PRO A 258 11.15 -1.30 -11.96
CA PRO A 258 11.27 -2.01 -10.68
C PRO A 258 11.01 -1.12 -9.47
N LYS A 259 11.37 0.18 -9.54
CA LYS A 259 11.11 1.16 -8.47
C LYS A 259 9.61 1.41 -8.32
N ILE A 260 8.89 1.59 -9.43
CA ILE A 260 7.43 1.76 -9.43
C ILE A 260 6.74 0.50 -8.90
N ASP A 261 7.18 -0.70 -9.30
CA ASP A 261 6.65 -1.96 -8.77
C ASP A 261 6.86 -2.12 -7.26
N LEU A 262 8.02 -1.68 -6.75
CA LEU A 262 8.26 -1.58 -5.31
C LEU A 262 7.36 -0.52 -4.67
N PHE A 263 7.15 0.63 -5.32
CA PHE A 263 6.33 1.71 -4.80
C PHE A 263 4.87 1.28 -4.64
N ARG A 264 4.30 0.62 -5.65
CA ARG A 264 2.98 -0.03 -5.58
C ARG A 264 2.88 -0.96 -4.38
N THR A 265 3.92 -1.78 -4.15
CA THR A 265 3.96 -2.72 -3.03
C THR A 265 4.04 -2.00 -1.67
N CYS A 266 4.84 -0.94 -1.56
CA CYS A 266 4.95 -0.15 -0.33
C CYS A 266 3.65 0.60 -0.01
N VAL A 267 3.05 1.23 -1.02
CA VAL A 267 1.79 1.99 -0.85
C VAL A 267 0.65 1.05 -0.45
N ALA A 268 0.51 -0.09 -1.11
CA ALA A 268 -0.48 -1.11 -0.75
C ALA A 268 -0.28 -1.65 0.69
N ALA A 269 0.95 -1.59 1.22
CA ALA A 269 1.25 -2.04 2.57
C ALA A 269 0.92 -1.01 3.65
N ILE A 270 0.75 0.28 3.32
CA ILE A 270 0.57 1.38 4.30
C ILE A 270 -0.60 1.11 5.28
N PRO A 271 -1.81 0.74 4.84
CA PRO A 271 -2.92 0.51 5.78
C PRO A 271 -2.63 -0.59 6.79
N ARG A 272 -1.77 -1.54 6.40
CA ARG A 272 -1.34 -2.67 7.24
C ARG A 272 -0.13 -2.33 8.11
N ILE A 273 0.81 -1.54 7.60
CA ILE A 273 2.07 -1.19 8.26
C ILE A 273 2.27 0.32 8.14
N LEU A 274 1.89 1.07 9.18
CA LEU A 274 2.10 2.51 9.21
C LEU A 274 3.61 2.82 9.34
N PRO A 275 4.19 3.63 8.45
CA PRO A 275 5.56 4.09 8.60
C PRO A 275 5.77 4.83 9.94
N ASP A 276 6.94 4.67 10.56
CA ASP A 276 7.23 5.29 11.87
C ASP A 276 7.98 6.63 11.76
N GLY A 277 8.49 6.98 10.57
CA GLY A 277 9.26 8.21 10.35
C GLY A 277 8.50 9.38 9.71
N MET A 278 7.36 9.14 9.06
CA MET A 278 6.51 10.19 8.48
C MET A 278 5.43 10.60 9.46
N SER A 279 5.17 11.91 9.55
CA SER A 279 3.97 12.42 10.22
C SER A 279 2.71 12.06 9.42
N LYS A 280 1.53 12.05 10.06
CA LYS A 280 0.26 11.80 9.34
C LYS A 280 0.09 12.72 8.12
N PRO A 281 0.31 14.05 8.25
CA PRO A 281 0.19 14.96 7.10
C PRO A 281 1.19 14.65 5.98
N GLU A 282 2.44 14.29 6.31
CA GLU A 282 3.44 13.90 5.29
C GLU A 282 3.02 12.66 4.52
N LEU A 283 2.50 11.64 5.22
CA LEU A 283 2.05 10.40 4.59
C LEU A 283 0.82 10.62 3.71
N ILE A 284 -0.12 11.45 4.17
CA ILE A 284 -1.32 11.79 3.41
C ILE A 284 -0.98 12.65 2.20
N ASP A 285 -0.06 13.62 2.32
CA ASP A 285 0.45 14.40 1.19
C ASP A 285 1.10 13.49 0.13
N LEU A 286 1.95 12.55 0.57
CA LEU A 286 2.54 11.55 -0.30
C LEU A 286 1.48 10.75 -1.06
N LEU A 287 0.52 10.17 -0.34
CA LEU A 287 -0.56 9.38 -0.94
C LEU A 287 -1.41 10.21 -1.90
N SER A 288 -1.74 11.45 -1.53
CA SER A 288 -2.54 12.37 -2.35
C SER A 288 -1.83 12.70 -3.66
N ARG A 289 -0.52 13.02 -3.63
CA ARG A 289 0.26 13.23 -4.85
C ARG A 289 0.30 12.00 -5.75
N LEU A 290 0.33 10.80 -5.17
CA LEU A 290 0.32 9.56 -5.95
C LEU A 290 -1.03 9.29 -6.63
N THR A 291 -2.14 9.94 -6.24
CA THR A 291 -3.42 9.78 -6.94
C THR A 291 -3.45 10.43 -8.31
N ILE A 292 -2.42 11.22 -8.68
CA ILE A 292 -2.23 11.84 -10.01
C ILE A 292 -0.89 11.43 -10.64
N HIS A 293 -0.34 10.30 -10.23
CA HIS A 293 0.88 9.75 -10.79
C HIS A 293 0.68 9.20 -12.21
N MET A 294 1.71 9.21 -13.07
CA MET A 294 1.65 8.67 -14.45
C MET A 294 1.23 7.19 -14.53
N ASP A 295 1.54 6.43 -13.49
CA ASP A 295 1.23 4.99 -13.39
C ASP A 295 -0.18 4.71 -12.83
N ASP A 296 -1.04 4.13 -13.66
CA ASP A 296 -2.45 3.86 -13.35
C ASP A 296 -2.67 2.95 -12.14
N GLU A 297 -1.88 1.88 -12.03
CA GLU A 297 -2.01 0.93 -10.92
C GLU A 297 -1.58 1.57 -9.60
N LEU A 298 -0.50 2.38 -9.61
CA LEU A 298 -0.07 3.13 -8.43
C LEU A 298 -1.11 4.17 -8.01
N ARG A 299 -1.77 4.87 -8.97
CA ARG A 299 -2.88 5.78 -8.65
C ARG A 299 -3.99 5.03 -7.90
N LEU A 300 -4.46 3.91 -8.44
CA LEU A 300 -5.53 3.12 -7.84
C LEU A 300 -5.15 2.61 -6.44
N ILE A 301 -3.91 2.15 -6.24
CA ILE A 301 -3.43 1.68 -4.94
C ILE A 301 -3.34 2.83 -3.93
N ALA A 302 -2.92 4.03 -4.34
CA ALA A 302 -2.88 5.22 -3.49
C ALA A 302 -4.28 5.63 -3.04
N GLN A 303 -5.26 5.63 -3.96
CA GLN A 303 -6.67 5.89 -3.65
C GLN A 303 -7.22 4.91 -2.61
N ASN A 304 -6.99 3.61 -2.83
CA ASN A 304 -7.42 2.57 -1.88
C ASN A 304 -6.73 2.71 -0.51
N SER A 305 -5.49 3.18 -0.48
CA SER A 305 -4.75 3.39 0.76
C SER A 305 -5.31 4.57 1.56
N LEU A 306 -5.62 5.71 0.91
CA LEU A 306 -6.31 6.83 1.55
C LEU A 306 -7.69 6.41 2.08
N GLN A 307 -8.44 5.65 1.28
CA GLN A 307 -9.75 5.15 1.71
C GLN A 307 -9.61 4.22 2.93
N SER A 308 -8.63 3.32 2.95
CA SER A 308 -8.42 2.42 4.10
C SER A 308 -8.03 3.21 5.35
N LEU A 309 -7.15 4.21 5.21
CA LEU A 309 -6.79 5.11 6.33
C LEU A 309 -8.02 5.85 6.89
N LEU A 310 -8.91 6.35 6.02
CA LEU A 310 -10.15 7.02 6.41
C LEU A 310 -11.13 6.09 7.16
N LEU A 311 -11.28 4.86 6.67
CA LEU A 311 -12.31 3.94 7.15
C LEU A 311 -11.88 3.14 8.39
N ASP A 312 -10.65 2.64 8.38
CA ASP A 312 -10.13 1.74 9.42
C ASP A 312 -9.62 2.50 10.65
N PHE A 313 -9.32 3.80 10.53
CA PHE A 313 -8.80 4.63 11.62
C PHE A 313 -9.63 5.91 11.83
N SER A 314 -10.40 5.94 12.91
CA SER A 314 -11.24 7.11 13.22
C SER A 314 -10.43 8.38 13.48
N ASP A 315 -9.23 8.25 14.04
CA ASP A 315 -8.32 9.35 14.36
C ASP A 315 -7.54 9.89 13.15
N TRP A 316 -7.70 9.29 11.96
CA TRP A 316 -7.08 9.76 10.71
C TRP A 316 -8.08 10.47 9.79
N ARG A 317 -9.37 10.47 10.12
CA ARG A 317 -10.40 10.93 9.18
C ARG A 317 -10.23 12.38 8.77
N ASP A 318 -10.03 13.23 9.77
CA ASP A 318 -9.87 14.67 9.57
C ASP A 318 -8.58 14.96 8.82
N ASP A 319 -7.49 14.31 9.21
CA ASP A 319 -6.20 14.45 8.53
C ASP A 319 -6.30 14.05 7.05
N VAL A 320 -6.97 12.93 6.73
CA VAL A 320 -7.10 12.43 5.36
C VAL A 320 -7.91 13.39 4.49
N LEU A 321 -9.07 13.83 4.95
CA LEU A 321 -9.92 14.74 4.20
C LEU A 321 -9.28 16.12 4.05
N PHE A 322 -8.73 16.66 5.14
CA PHE A 322 -8.05 17.95 5.13
C PHE A 322 -6.80 17.92 4.24
N GLY A 323 -5.99 16.88 4.37
CA GLY A 323 -4.78 16.68 3.56
C GLY A 323 -5.10 16.55 2.07
N PHE A 324 -6.11 15.75 1.72
CA PHE A 324 -6.53 15.58 0.33
C PHE A 324 -7.13 16.86 -0.26
N ALA A 325 -7.97 17.59 0.49
CA ALA A 325 -8.52 18.87 0.05
C ALA A 325 -7.43 19.93 -0.18
N ASN A 326 -6.44 20.02 0.71
CA ASN A 326 -5.29 20.92 0.51
C ASN A 326 -4.43 20.53 -0.68
N PHE A 327 -4.24 19.22 -0.91
CA PHE A 327 -3.55 18.73 -2.11
C PHE A 327 -4.25 19.18 -3.39
N LEU A 328 -5.59 19.07 -3.47
CA LEU A 328 -6.36 19.53 -4.63
C LEU A 328 -6.11 21.00 -4.91
N LEU A 329 -6.21 21.85 -3.88
CA LEU A 329 -6.00 23.30 -3.99
C LEU A 329 -4.58 23.67 -4.44
N ARG A 330 -3.56 22.89 -4.01
CA ARG A 330 -2.16 23.22 -4.25
C ARG A 330 -1.63 22.68 -5.57
N GLU A 331 -1.99 21.46 -5.93
CA GLU A 331 -1.33 20.71 -7.02
C GLU A 331 -2.22 20.56 -8.28
N VAL A 332 -3.55 20.58 -8.14
CA VAL A 332 -4.47 20.30 -9.26
C VAL A 332 -5.10 21.59 -9.76
N GLN A 333 -4.41 22.25 -10.69
CA GLN A 333 -4.89 23.49 -11.31
C GLN A 333 -6.13 23.26 -12.19
N ASP A 334 -6.99 24.28 -12.30
CA ASP A 334 -8.21 24.27 -13.14
C ASP A 334 -7.95 24.01 -14.63
N THR A 335 -6.72 24.25 -15.08
CA THR A 335 -6.24 23.95 -16.45
C THR A 335 -6.21 22.45 -16.73
N HIS A 336 -6.03 21.60 -15.70
CA HIS A 336 -5.97 20.14 -15.83
C HIS A 336 -7.34 19.49 -15.59
N GLN A 337 -8.30 19.79 -16.46
CA GLN A 337 -9.72 19.45 -16.29
C GLN A 337 -9.98 17.97 -15.93
N GLY A 338 -9.32 17.04 -16.64
CA GLY A 338 -9.49 15.60 -16.39
C GLY A 338 -8.93 15.14 -15.03
N LEU A 339 -7.83 15.73 -14.58
CA LEU A 339 -7.25 15.44 -13.25
C LEU A 339 -8.14 16.02 -12.15
N LEU A 340 -8.66 17.24 -12.34
CA LEU A 340 -9.59 17.86 -11.40
C LEU A 340 -10.86 17.01 -11.24
N ASP A 341 -11.51 16.63 -12.34
CA ASP A 341 -12.71 15.79 -12.32
C ASP A 341 -12.47 14.46 -11.59
N THR A 342 -11.37 13.76 -11.92
CA THR A 342 -11.02 12.48 -11.29
C THR A 342 -10.74 12.64 -9.79
N SER A 343 -10.04 13.71 -9.40
CA SER A 343 -9.66 13.92 -8.01
C SER A 343 -10.85 14.38 -7.16
N LEU A 344 -11.78 15.17 -7.71
CA LEU A 344 -13.04 15.51 -7.07
C LEU A 344 -13.97 14.30 -6.90
N LYS A 345 -14.01 13.40 -7.89
CA LYS A 345 -14.71 12.11 -7.75
C LYS A 345 -14.13 11.27 -6.62
N LEU A 346 -12.82 11.28 -6.43
CA LEU A 346 -12.19 10.60 -5.29
C LEU A 346 -12.60 11.24 -3.96
N LEU A 347 -12.56 12.57 -3.84
CA LEU A 347 -13.02 13.28 -2.63
C LEU A 347 -14.48 12.92 -2.30
N LEU A 348 -15.35 12.93 -3.31
CA LEU A 348 -16.75 12.54 -3.17
C LEU A 348 -16.87 11.07 -2.71
N GLN A 349 -16.08 10.16 -3.28
CA GLN A 349 -16.05 8.76 -2.87
C GLN A 349 -15.61 8.61 -1.41
N LEU A 350 -14.57 9.32 -0.96
CA LEU A 350 -14.11 9.29 0.43
C LEU A 350 -15.23 9.73 1.40
N LEU A 351 -15.89 10.85 1.12
CA LEU A 351 -17.02 11.35 1.92
C LEU A 351 -18.19 10.34 1.95
N THR A 352 -18.55 9.80 0.79
CA THR A 352 -19.64 8.82 0.66
C THR A 352 -19.35 7.57 1.50
N GLN A 353 -18.11 7.07 1.48
CA GLN A 353 -17.72 5.87 2.20
C GLN A 353 -17.68 6.10 3.71
N TRP A 354 -17.26 7.29 4.16
CA TRP A 354 -17.37 7.66 5.56
C TRP A 354 -18.82 7.72 6.01
N LYS A 355 -19.71 8.38 5.24
CA LYS A 355 -21.15 8.43 5.50
C LYS A 355 -21.75 7.03 5.65
N LEU A 356 -21.45 6.12 4.73
CA LEU A 356 -21.93 4.74 4.78
C LEU A 356 -21.45 4.00 6.04
N THR A 357 -20.26 4.32 6.53
CA THR A 357 -19.72 3.73 7.78
C THR A 357 -20.46 4.24 9.01
N MET A 358 -20.92 5.50 9.00
CA MET A 358 -21.75 6.06 10.07
C MET A 358 -23.18 5.51 10.05
N ALA A 359 -23.72 5.22 8.87
CA ALA A 359 -25.05 4.65 8.70
C ALA A 359 -25.13 3.13 8.98
N ALA A 360 -24.00 2.43 9.10
CA ALA A 360 -23.97 0.99 9.33
C ALA A 360 -24.37 0.66 10.79
N PRO A 361 -25.44 -0.12 11.02
CA PRO A 361 -25.82 -0.52 12.37
C PRO A 361 -24.82 -1.54 12.90
N GLY A 362 -23.93 -1.15 13.84
CA GLY A 362 -23.14 -2.15 14.57
C GLY A 362 -21.78 -1.79 15.19
N LYS A 363 -21.30 -0.53 15.18
CA LYS A 363 -20.05 -0.19 15.91
C LYS A 363 -20.05 1.22 16.53
N THR A 364 -20.97 1.45 17.45
CA THR A 364 -20.85 2.52 18.45
C THR A 364 -21.14 1.92 19.82
N SER A 365 -20.14 1.24 20.38
CA SER A 365 -20.11 0.89 21.79
C SER A 365 -18.64 0.97 22.24
N ASP A 366 -18.45 1.63 23.37
CA ASP A 366 -17.19 1.86 24.11
C ASP A 366 -16.41 3.13 23.73
N THR A 367 -16.96 4.28 24.12
CA THR A 367 -16.20 5.35 24.81
C THR A 367 -17.18 6.39 25.35
N SER A 368 -17.68 6.17 26.57
CA SER A 368 -18.17 7.21 27.52
C SER A 368 -19.20 6.65 28.52
N LYS A 369 -18.75 5.85 29.49
CA LYS A 369 -19.48 5.72 30.76
C LYS A 369 -18.51 5.65 31.93
N MET A 370 -18.14 6.81 32.46
CA MET A 370 -17.93 6.98 33.89
C MET A 370 -18.48 8.33 34.33
N HIS A 371 -19.33 8.25 35.35
CA HIS A 371 -20.14 9.29 35.98
C HIS A 371 -19.37 10.55 36.41
N THR A 372 -20.01 11.73 36.34
CA THR A 372 -20.71 12.31 37.50
C THR A 372 -21.46 13.60 37.14
N THR A 373 -22.61 13.75 37.79
CA THR A 373 -23.53 14.88 37.82
C THR A 373 -22.84 16.20 38.20
N ASN A 374 -23.05 17.27 37.43
CA ASN A 374 -23.38 18.59 37.96
C ASN A 374 -23.85 19.56 36.85
N SER A 375 -24.97 20.22 37.13
CA SER A 375 -25.56 21.30 36.36
C SER A 375 -24.77 22.60 36.50
N SER A 376 -24.32 23.21 35.39
CA SER A 376 -24.25 24.68 35.22
C SER A 376 -23.53 25.08 33.93
N LEU A 377 -24.12 26.09 33.25
CA LEU A 377 -23.53 26.99 32.24
C LEU A 377 -23.29 26.41 30.83
N LYS A 378 -24.19 26.76 29.91
CA LYS A 378 -24.01 26.63 28.45
C LYS A 378 -22.83 27.51 28.02
N THR A 379 -21.67 26.90 27.83
CA THR A 379 -20.57 27.43 27.02
C THR A 379 -20.99 27.48 25.53
N PRO A 380 -20.41 28.37 24.71
CA PRO A 380 -20.82 28.52 23.32
C PRO A 380 -20.48 27.24 22.56
N SER A 381 -21.49 26.67 21.89
CA SER A 381 -21.45 25.54 20.93
C SER A 381 -20.03 24.99 20.70
N GLU A 382 -19.65 23.94 21.45
CA GLU A 382 -18.47 23.16 21.07
C GLU A 382 -18.78 22.56 19.70
N ARG A 383 -18.21 23.16 18.65
CA ARG A 383 -18.31 22.67 17.27
C ARG A 383 -18.05 21.17 17.27
N GLY A 384 -18.84 20.42 16.51
CA GLY A 384 -18.70 18.96 16.44
C GLY A 384 -17.26 18.55 16.11
N PRO A 385 -16.80 17.36 16.52
CA PRO A 385 -15.39 16.95 16.48
C PRO A 385 -14.77 17.05 15.07
N HIS A 386 -15.60 16.93 14.02
CA HIS A 386 -15.18 16.99 12.62
C HIS A 386 -15.56 18.31 11.89
N SER A 387 -16.16 19.28 12.59
CA SER A 387 -16.71 20.52 11.99
C SER A 387 -15.64 21.31 11.22
N THR A 388 -14.42 21.41 11.76
CA THR A 388 -13.32 22.16 11.11
C THR A 388 -12.96 21.59 9.74
N VAL A 389 -12.82 20.26 9.62
CA VAL A 389 -12.46 19.64 8.33
C VAL A 389 -13.63 19.71 7.36
N LEU A 390 -14.87 19.49 7.82
CA LEU A 390 -16.06 19.57 6.98
C LEU A 390 -16.26 20.98 6.41
N HIS A 391 -16.04 22.02 7.21
CA HIS A 391 -16.04 23.41 6.72
C HIS A 391 -14.91 23.71 5.72
N ALA A 392 -13.72 23.11 5.90
CA ALA A 392 -12.63 23.28 4.93
C ALA A 392 -13.00 22.66 3.56
N VAL A 393 -13.57 21.44 3.56
CA VAL A 393 -14.03 20.78 2.33
C VAL A 393 -15.24 21.50 1.73
N GLU A 394 -16.14 22.03 2.56
CA GLU A 394 -17.25 22.87 2.12
C GLU A 394 -16.75 24.14 1.44
N GLY A 395 -15.76 24.82 2.01
CA GLY A 395 -15.13 25.99 1.41
C GLY A 395 -14.55 25.69 0.02
N LEU A 396 -13.85 24.57 -0.12
CA LEU A 396 -13.37 24.08 -1.42
C LEU A 396 -14.54 23.89 -2.41
N ALA A 397 -15.61 23.21 -2.00
CA ALA A 397 -16.74 22.96 -2.87
C ALA A 397 -17.47 24.25 -3.30
N VAL A 398 -17.60 25.24 -2.40
CA VAL A 398 -18.18 26.55 -2.73
C VAL A 398 -17.34 27.27 -3.78
N VAL A 399 -16.00 27.27 -3.65
CA VAL A 399 -15.11 27.86 -4.67
C VAL A 399 -15.30 27.18 -6.03
N LEU A 400 -15.45 25.86 -6.05
CA LEU A 400 -15.65 25.08 -7.28
C LEU A 400 -17.00 25.34 -7.97
N LEU A 401 -18.00 25.91 -7.28
CA LEU A 401 -19.24 26.37 -7.91
C LEU A 401 -19.01 27.52 -8.90
N CYS A 402 -17.92 28.29 -8.73
CA CYS A 402 -17.52 29.35 -9.64
C CYS A 402 -16.79 28.82 -10.89
N SER A 403 -16.58 27.51 -11.02
CA SER A 403 -15.90 26.92 -12.18
C SER A 403 -16.70 27.15 -13.46
N CYS A 404 -15.99 27.46 -14.56
CA CYS A 404 -16.59 27.55 -15.90
C CYS A 404 -17.08 26.19 -16.43
N GLN A 405 -16.70 25.08 -15.78
CA GLN A 405 -17.05 23.73 -16.21
C GLN A 405 -18.29 23.21 -15.49
N LEU A 406 -19.26 22.76 -16.28
CA LEU A 406 -20.50 22.16 -15.77
C LEU A 406 -20.27 20.90 -14.94
N SER A 407 -19.33 20.04 -15.36
CA SER A 407 -18.96 18.81 -14.63
C SER A 407 -18.42 19.11 -13.24
N THR A 408 -17.50 20.07 -13.13
CA THR A 408 -16.92 20.52 -11.85
C THR A 408 -17.99 21.07 -10.91
N ARG A 409 -18.89 21.94 -11.42
CA ARG A 409 -20.00 22.48 -10.63
C ARG A 409 -20.94 21.37 -10.11
N ARG A 410 -21.25 20.36 -10.93
CA ARG A 410 -22.06 19.21 -10.52
C ARG A 410 -21.39 18.38 -9.41
N LEU A 411 -20.09 18.15 -9.51
CA LEU A 411 -19.33 17.45 -8.47
C LEU A 411 -19.27 18.26 -7.18
N ALA A 412 -19.07 19.57 -7.24
CA ALA A 412 -19.11 20.46 -6.09
C ALA A 412 -20.46 20.37 -5.34
N ILE A 413 -21.59 20.39 -6.06
CA ILE A 413 -22.92 20.22 -5.46
C ILE A 413 -23.06 18.83 -4.82
N ALA A 414 -22.56 17.77 -5.46
CA ALA A 414 -22.58 16.43 -4.88
C ALA A 414 -21.77 16.37 -3.58
N ILE A 415 -20.58 17.00 -3.55
CA ILE A 415 -19.73 17.10 -2.34
C ILE A 415 -20.47 17.85 -1.22
N LEU A 416 -21.08 19.00 -1.52
CA LEU A 416 -21.86 19.76 -0.53
C LEU A 416 -23.03 18.93 0.05
N LYS A 417 -23.70 18.12 -0.78
CA LYS A 417 -24.78 17.23 -0.33
C LYS A 417 -24.28 16.11 0.60
N GLU A 418 -23.11 15.53 0.31
CA GLU A 418 -22.49 14.55 1.20
C GLU A 418 -22.07 15.17 2.53
N ILE A 419 -21.44 16.35 2.50
CA ILE A 419 -21.03 17.10 3.70
C ILE A 419 -22.24 17.41 4.60
N ARG A 420 -23.39 17.81 4.02
CA ARG A 420 -24.62 18.06 4.79
C ARG A 420 -25.01 16.88 5.69
N SER A 421 -24.85 15.67 5.19
CA SER A 421 -25.21 14.46 5.94
C SER A 421 -24.18 14.04 7.01
N LEU A 422 -23.01 14.69 7.03
CA LEU A 422 -21.92 14.41 7.98
C LEU A 422 -21.86 15.44 9.13
N PHE A 423 -22.61 16.56 9.04
CA PHE A 423 -22.73 17.52 10.13
C PHE A 423 -23.76 17.03 11.15
N ASP A 424 -23.40 17.07 12.44
CA ASP A 424 -24.30 16.69 13.55
C ASP A 424 -25.17 17.87 14.02
N ASP A 425 -24.58 19.03 14.33
CA ASP A 425 -25.29 20.19 14.95
C ASP A 425 -25.00 21.56 14.29
N ASP A 426 -23.93 21.69 13.52
CA ASP A 426 -23.59 22.94 12.81
C ASP A 426 -24.38 23.04 11.49
N LYS A 427 -24.94 24.21 11.20
CA LYS A 427 -25.63 24.47 9.92
C LYS A 427 -24.60 24.57 8.78
N PRO A 428 -24.58 23.63 7.83
CA PRO A 428 -23.69 23.73 6.68
C PRO A 428 -24.14 24.87 5.76
N MET A 429 -23.19 25.48 5.04
CA MET A 429 -23.43 26.53 4.05
C MET A 429 -24.47 26.11 3.02
N ILE A 430 -24.50 24.84 2.63
CA ILE A 430 -25.51 24.34 1.69
C ILE A 430 -26.93 24.50 2.26
N GLU A 431 -27.15 24.38 3.57
CA GLU A 431 -28.46 24.61 4.19
C GLU A 431 -28.81 26.10 4.19
N ILE A 432 -27.82 26.97 4.42
CA ILE A 432 -27.98 28.43 4.30
C ILE A 432 -28.36 28.80 2.85
N MET A 433 -27.72 28.19 1.85
CA MET A 433 -28.05 28.40 0.44
C MET A 433 -29.48 27.97 0.11
N ASP A 434 -29.92 26.79 0.59
CA ASP A 434 -31.31 26.33 0.40
C ASP A 434 -32.32 27.26 1.08
N GLN A 435 -31.98 27.79 2.27
CA GLN A 435 -32.81 28.77 3.00
C GLN A 435 -32.91 30.12 2.27
N LEU A 436 -31.84 30.55 1.58
CA LEU A 436 -31.83 31.81 0.83
C LEU A 436 -32.66 31.71 -0.46
N SER A 437 -32.59 30.58 -1.19
CA SER A 437 -33.57 30.26 -2.23
C SER A 437 -33.55 28.76 -2.59
N PRO A 438 -34.72 28.07 -2.63
CA PRO A 438 -34.85 26.64 -2.93
C PRO A 438 -34.38 26.16 -4.33
N GLY A 439 -33.74 27.02 -5.13
CA GLY A 439 -33.18 26.69 -6.44
C GLY A 439 -31.79 27.30 -6.71
N ILE A 440 -31.13 27.85 -5.68
CA ILE A 440 -29.81 28.50 -5.84
C ILE A 440 -28.78 27.52 -6.43
N LEU A 441 -28.74 26.28 -5.95
CA LEU A 441 -27.79 25.29 -6.45
C LEU A 441 -28.03 24.94 -7.93
N ASP A 442 -29.28 24.83 -8.34
CA ASP A 442 -29.64 24.59 -9.74
C ASP A 442 -29.33 25.82 -10.62
N SER A 443 -29.40 27.03 -10.06
CA SER A 443 -28.96 28.24 -10.77
C SER A 443 -27.45 28.23 -11.03
N PHE A 444 -26.63 27.74 -10.09
CA PHE A 444 -25.19 27.59 -10.30
C PHE A 444 -24.86 26.56 -11.38
N VAL A 445 -25.66 25.51 -11.55
CA VAL A 445 -25.50 24.53 -12.64
C VAL A 445 -25.79 25.16 -14.00
N ASN A 446 -26.85 25.97 -14.07
CA ASN A 446 -27.39 26.50 -15.33
C ASN A 446 -26.86 27.89 -15.70
N ALA A 447 -26.12 28.56 -14.82
CA ALA A 447 -25.52 29.87 -15.10
C ALA A 447 -24.56 29.79 -16.29
N ALA A 448 -24.75 30.67 -17.28
CA ALA A 448 -23.87 30.84 -18.42
C ALA A 448 -22.52 31.42 -17.98
N VAL A 449 -21.44 31.13 -18.72
CA VAL A 449 -20.07 31.55 -18.39
C VAL A 449 -19.94 33.09 -18.22
N SER A 450 -20.79 33.86 -18.90
CA SER A 450 -20.89 35.31 -18.76
C SER A 450 -21.50 35.76 -17.42
N ASP A 451 -22.37 34.97 -16.81
CA ASP A 451 -23.05 35.29 -15.54
C ASP A 451 -22.21 34.90 -14.31
N THR A 452 -21.28 33.97 -14.45
CA THR A 452 -20.33 33.60 -13.39
C THR A 452 -19.38 34.74 -12.99
N VAL A 453 -18.99 35.60 -13.93
CA VAL A 453 -18.20 36.82 -13.66
C VAL A 453 -19.01 37.83 -12.85
N SER A 454 -20.31 37.95 -13.14
CA SER A 454 -21.24 38.77 -12.37
C SER A 454 -21.56 38.19 -11.00
N CYS A 455 -21.55 36.86 -10.85
CA CYS A 455 -21.77 36.16 -9.58
C CYS A 455 -20.59 36.38 -8.61
N LEU A 456 -19.35 36.37 -9.12
CA LEU A 456 -18.17 36.82 -8.38
C LEU A 456 -18.35 38.28 -7.91
N TYR A 457 -18.82 39.17 -8.77
CA TYR A 457 -19.06 40.58 -8.39
C TYR A 457 -20.18 40.77 -7.35
N LEU A 458 -21.24 39.96 -7.41
CA LEU A 458 -22.39 40.06 -6.49
C LEU A 458 -22.10 39.47 -5.10
N GLN A 459 -21.17 38.52 -4.95
CA GLN A 459 -20.77 37.98 -3.65
C GLN A 459 -19.76 38.85 -2.87
N PHE A 460 -19.09 39.82 -3.51
CA PHE A 460 -18.11 40.71 -2.86
C PHE A 460 -18.66 42.08 -2.42
N VAL A 461 -19.91 42.45 -2.76
CA VAL A 461 -20.45 43.82 -2.54
C VAL A 461 -21.64 43.86 -1.55
N ALA A 462 -21.98 42.77 -0.85
CA ALA A 462 -22.88 42.88 0.31
C ALA A 462 -22.09 43.39 1.53
N PRO A 463 -22.47 44.50 2.21
CA PRO A 463 -21.65 45.08 3.27
C PRO A 463 -21.60 44.16 4.49
N LEU A 464 -20.39 43.73 4.84
CA LEU A 464 -20.01 43.26 6.18
C LEU A 464 -20.29 44.36 7.21
N GLN A 465 -21.50 44.38 7.79
CA GLN A 465 -21.78 45.03 9.07
C GLN A 465 -22.23 43.99 10.09
N SER A 466 -21.31 43.14 10.53
CA SER A 466 -21.29 42.59 11.89
C SER A 466 -19.93 41.97 12.22
N LYS A 467 -19.58 42.01 13.51
CA LYS A 467 -18.24 41.99 14.11
C LYS A 467 -17.38 40.74 13.80
N PRO A 468 -16.03 40.87 13.88
CA PRO A 468 -15.08 39.85 13.45
C PRO A 468 -14.79 38.85 14.57
N ARG A 469 -15.41 37.67 14.53
CA ARG A 469 -14.98 36.51 15.30
C ARG A 469 -15.44 35.24 14.59
N ASP A 470 -14.81 34.88 13.48
CA ASP A 470 -14.78 33.47 13.05
C ASP A 470 -13.72 33.23 11.98
N VAL A 471 -12.94 32.18 12.21
CA VAL A 471 -11.74 31.77 11.47
C VAL A 471 -12.06 31.28 10.03
N SER A 472 -13.34 31.19 9.66
CA SER A 472 -13.80 30.76 8.33
C SER A 472 -13.52 31.77 7.20
N VAL A 473 -13.09 33.00 7.51
CA VAL A 473 -12.80 34.04 6.51
C VAL A 473 -11.36 33.98 5.97
N TYR A 474 -10.47 33.19 6.58
CA TYR A 474 -9.05 33.15 6.19
C TYR A 474 -8.71 32.22 5.02
N LEU A 475 -9.63 31.37 4.54
CA LEU A 475 -9.38 30.45 3.43
C LEU A 475 -9.64 31.03 2.01
N LEU A 476 -10.08 32.29 1.91
CA LEU A 476 -10.36 32.95 0.62
C LEU A 476 -9.21 33.82 0.08
N ARG A 477 -7.97 33.52 0.48
CA ARG A 477 -6.80 34.33 0.13
C ARG A 477 -5.68 33.57 -0.57
N VAL A 478 -5.99 32.62 -1.46
CA VAL A 478 -4.99 32.07 -2.39
C VAL A 478 -5.63 31.72 -3.73
N SER A 479 -5.70 32.71 -4.62
CA SER A 479 -5.57 32.57 -6.08
C SER A 479 -5.96 33.90 -6.73
N PHE A 480 -5.06 34.88 -6.68
CA PHE A 480 -4.83 35.91 -7.69
C PHE A 480 -3.59 36.71 -7.26
N SER A 481 -2.42 36.21 -7.66
CA SER A 481 -1.19 36.97 -7.88
C SER A 481 -0.46 36.31 -9.03
#